data_AF-A0A7L1UK06-F1
#
_entry.id   AF-A0A7L1UK06-F1
#
_cell.length_a   1.000
_cell.length_b   1.000
_cell.length_c   1.000
_cell.angle_alpha   90.00
_cell.angle_beta   90.00
_cell.angle_gamma   90.00
#
_symmetry.space_group_name_H-M   'P 1'
#
loop_
_entity.id
_entity.type
_entity.pdbx_description
1 polymer ?
#
loop_
_entity_poly.entity_id
_entity_poly.type
_entity_poly.pdbx_seq_one_letter_code
_entity_poly.pdbx_strand_id
1 'polypeptide(L)'
;QLVLTSCRHRSSGVLPNERIRNIGISAHIDSGKTTLTERILFYTGRIAQMHEVKGKDGVGAVMDSMELERQRGITIQSAATYTMWKDTNINIIDTPGHVDFTIEVERSLRVLDGAILVLCAVGGVQCQTITVNRQMKRYNVPFLTFINKLDRMGSNPARAVQQLRSKLKHNAAFVQIPIGLEGDFKGIIDLIEEKAIYFDGALGQTLRLQEIPAELRAEAAERRRELIECVANADELLGELFLEEKIPTAAQLKMAIRRATLQKSFTPVLVGSALKNKGVQPLLDAVLEYLPNPSEVENYALLNQGESQDQTKFLLNSARDDSQPFIGLAFKLEAGRFGQLTYIRVYQGMLRKSDYIYNTRTGKRVRVQRLVRMHADNME
;
A
#
# COMPACT_ATOMS: atom_id res chain seq x y z
N GLN A 1 24.22 3.82 15.18
CA GLN A 1 24.59 4.96 14.31
C GLN A 1 24.95 4.55 12.86
N LEU A 2 24.82 3.26 12.48
CA LEU A 2 25.29 2.74 11.17
C LEU A 2 24.17 2.38 10.16
N VAL A 3 22.88 2.57 10.49
CA VAL A 3 21.74 2.13 9.64
C VAL A 3 21.09 3.28 8.86
N LEU A 4 21.37 4.55 9.22
CA LEU A 4 20.74 5.71 8.57
C LEU A 4 21.50 6.26 7.35
N THR A 5 22.69 5.73 7.05
CA THR A 5 23.59 6.31 6.04
C THR A 5 23.48 5.68 4.64
N SER A 6 22.76 4.57 4.45
CA SER A 6 22.70 3.90 3.13
C SER A 6 21.59 4.39 2.19
N CYS A 7 20.59 5.11 2.66
CA CYS A 7 19.40 5.44 1.84
C CYS A 7 19.55 6.64 0.89
N ARG A 8 20.72 7.29 0.80
CA ARG A 8 20.97 8.39 -0.16
C ARG A 8 21.74 7.91 -1.39
N HIS A 9 21.29 6.85 -2.05
CA HIS A 9 21.70 6.58 -3.42
C HIS A 9 20.78 7.35 -4.38
N ARG A 10 21.23 8.53 -4.82
CA ARG A 10 20.73 9.13 -6.07
C ARG A 10 21.25 8.26 -7.22
N SER A 11 20.55 7.19 -7.56
CA SER A 11 20.82 6.47 -8.80
C SER A 11 20.41 7.38 -9.96
N SER A 12 21.40 7.86 -10.70
CA SER A 12 21.27 8.61 -11.96
C SER A 12 20.85 7.72 -13.14
N GLY A 13 20.46 6.46 -12.87
CA GLY A 13 19.97 5.51 -13.86
C GLY A 13 18.43 5.43 -13.88
N VAL A 14 17.89 5.03 -15.03
CA VAL A 14 16.46 4.68 -15.14
C VAL A 14 16.20 3.51 -14.21
N LEU A 15 15.31 3.69 -13.22
CA LEU A 15 14.90 2.61 -12.34
C LEU A 15 14.12 1.55 -13.14
N PRO A 16 14.48 0.28 -13.01
CA PRO A 16 13.77 -0.80 -13.68
C PRO A 16 12.36 -0.98 -13.09
N ASN A 17 11.44 -1.52 -13.88
CA ASN A 17 10.02 -1.63 -13.51
C ASN A 17 9.82 -2.48 -12.25
N GLU A 18 10.62 -3.53 -12.08
CA GLU A 18 10.53 -4.46 -10.95
C GLU A 18 10.81 -3.76 -9.62
N ARG A 19 11.51 -2.62 -9.64
CA ARG A 19 11.86 -1.81 -8.47
C ARG A 19 10.94 -0.60 -8.27
N ILE A 20 9.71 -0.65 -8.80
CA ILE A 20 8.68 0.37 -8.57
C ILE A 20 7.45 -0.29 -7.95
N ARG A 21 6.82 0.41 -6.99
CA ARG A 21 5.53 0.04 -6.40
C ARG A 21 4.63 1.28 -6.39
N ASN A 22 3.42 1.16 -6.94
CA ASN A 22 2.41 2.21 -6.89
C ASN A 22 1.27 1.74 -5.98
N ILE A 23 1.23 2.28 -4.76
CA ILE A 23 0.30 1.81 -3.72
C ILE A 23 -0.61 2.92 -3.20
N GLY A 24 -1.85 2.56 -2.89
CA GLY A 24 -2.77 3.43 -2.15
C GLY A 24 -2.98 2.94 -0.73
N ILE A 25 -3.12 3.86 0.21
CA ILE A 25 -3.51 3.54 1.58
C ILE A 25 -4.97 3.94 1.76
N SER A 26 -5.84 2.97 1.99
CA SER A 26 -7.28 3.17 2.13
C SER A 26 -7.82 2.48 3.39
N ALA A 27 -8.81 3.09 4.03
CA ALA A 27 -9.31 2.66 5.34
C ALA A 27 -10.55 3.44 5.74
N HIS A 28 -11.25 2.96 6.76
CA HIS A 28 -12.28 3.75 7.44
C HIS A 28 -11.70 4.99 8.14
N ILE A 29 -12.60 5.90 8.52
CA ILE A 29 -12.30 7.10 9.32
C ILE A 29 -11.55 6.67 10.60
N ASP A 30 -10.58 7.47 11.04
CA ASP A 30 -9.81 7.24 12.27
C ASP A 30 -9.15 5.86 12.38
N SER A 31 -8.82 5.21 11.26
CA SER A 31 -8.07 3.95 11.26
C SER A 31 -6.55 4.15 11.29
N GLY A 32 -6.07 5.39 11.20
CA GLY A 32 -4.66 5.76 11.26
C GLY A 32 -3.92 5.65 9.91
N LYS A 33 -4.59 6.00 8.80
CA LYS A 33 -3.98 6.06 7.45
C LYS A 33 -2.83 7.06 7.40
N THR A 34 -3.13 8.33 7.71
CA THR A 34 -2.17 9.44 7.71
C THR A 34 -1.00 9.18 8.64
N THR A 35 -1.28 8.65 9.85
CA THR A 35 -0.22 8.25 10.79
C THR A 35 0.67 7.16 10.21
N LEU A 36 0.09 6.14 9.54
CA LEU A 36 0.86 5.08 8.90
C LEU A 36 1.74 5.64 7.77
N THR A 37 1.18 6.48 6.90
CA THR A 37 1.92 7.15 5.82
C THR A 37 3.08 7.95 6.36
N GLU A 38 2.87 8.71 7.43
CA GLU A 38 3.90 9.52 8.08
C GLU A 38 5.02 8.66 8.69
N ARG A 39 4.68 7.53 9.33
CA ARG A 39 5.70 6.57 9.80
C ARG A 39 6.49 5.96 8.66
N ILE A 40 5.85 5.63 7.54
CA ILE A 40 6.52 5.12 6.34
C ILE A 40 7.55 6.16 5.83
N LEU A 41 7.15 7.43 5.72
CA LEU A 41 8.04 8.50 5.28
C LEU A 41 9.21 8.74 6.24
N PHE A 42 9.00 8.59 7.54
CA PHE A 42 10.09 8.66 8.52
C PHE A 42 11.07 7.50 8.39
N TYR A 43 10.60 6.25 8.34
CA TYR A 43 11.48 5.08 8.30
C TYR A 43 12.27 4.96 6.98
N THR A 44 11.72 5.53 5.91
CA THR A 44 12.41 5.63 4.63
C THR A 44 13.35 6.84 4.54
N GLY A 45 13.45 7.64 5.61
CA GLY A 45 14.39 8.77 5.71
C GLY A 45 13.96 10.02 4.95
N ARG A 46 12.70 10.11 4.52
CA ARG A 46 12.15 11.30 3.85
C ARG A 46 11.82 12.41 4.81
N ILE A 47 11.27 12.06 5.97
CA ILE A 47 10.93 13.01 7.04
C ILE A 47 11.89 12.79 8.21
N ALA A 48 12.42 13.88 8.77
CA ALA A 48 13.34 13.84 9.91
C ALA A 48 12.61 13.73 11.27
N GLN A 49 11.39 14.26 11.37
CA GLN A 49 10.60 14.29 12.60
C GLN A 49 9.15 13.95 12.29
N MET A 50 8.58 13.03 13.08
CA MET A 50 7.19 12.65 12.92
C MET A 50 6.29 13.56 13.75
N HIS A 51 5.15 13.94 13.21
CA HIS A 51 4.11 14.66 13.91
C HIS A 51 2.86 13.78 14.04
N GLU A 52 1.87 14.26 14.77
CA GLU A 52 0.56 13.61 14.89
C GLU A 52 -0.53 14.52 14.32
N VAL A 53 -1.54 13.92 13.69
CA VAL A 53 -2.67 14.62 13.04
C VAL A 53 -3.43 15.56 13.99
N LYS A 54 -3.39 15.29 15.31
CA LYS A 54 -3.90 16.17 16.39
C LYS A 54 -2.92 16.24 17.55
N GLY A 55 -1.63 16.35 17.25
CA GLY A 55 -0.59 16.50 18.27
C GLY A 55 -0.73 17.81 19.05
N LYS A 56 -0.21 17.84 20.29
CA LYS A 56 -0.12 19.07 21.10
C LYS A 56 0.77 20.14 20.47
N ASP A 57 1.57 19.75 19.49
CA ASP A 57 2.58 20.59 18.83
C ASP A 57 1.98 21.53 17.78
N GLY A 58 0.72 21.34 17.38
CA GLY A 58 0.01 22.22 16.44
C GLY A 58 0.51 22.19 14.98
N VAL A 59 1.60 21.47 14.68
CA VAL A 59 2.19 21.36 13.34
C VAL A 59 1.33 20.51 12.39
N GLY A 60 0.76 19.41 12.89
CA GLY A 60 -0.02 18.44 12.11
C GLY A 60 0.84 17.52 11.25
N ALA A 61 0.23 16.47 10.69
CA ALA A 61 0.90 15.52 9.80
C ALA A 61 1.26 16.18 8.47
N VAL A 62 2.41 15.82 7.89
CA VAL A 62 2.88 16.39 6.60
C VAL A 62 1.90 16.14 5.44
N MET A 63 1.15 15.04 5.51
CA MET A 63 0.18 14.66 4.47
C MET A 63 -1.10 15.51 4.48
N ASP A 64 -1.46 16.12 5.62
CA ASP A 64 -2.63 16.98 5.77
C ASP A 64 -2.17 18.45 5.65
N SER A 65 -1.97 18.91 4.42
CA SER A 65 -1.44 20.26 4.16
C SER A 65 -2.49 21.35 4.30
N MET A 66 -3.78 21.03 4.12
CA MET A 66 -4.84 22.03 4.19
C MET A 66 -5.16 22.43 5.64
N GLU A 67 -5.45 23.70 5.86
CA GLU A 67 -5.79 24.22 7.20
C GLU A 67 -7.02 23.51 7.79
N LEU A 68 -8.05 23.28 6.97
CA LEU A 68 -9.24 22.52 7.36
C LEU A 68 -8.92 21.07 7.74
N GLU A 69 -7.98 20.42 7.06
CA GLU A 69 -7.54 19.06 7.36
C GLU A 69 -6.83 19.02 8.71
N ARG A 70 -5.93 19.98 9.00
CA ARG A 70 -5.23 20.08 10.29
C ARG A 70 -6.18 20.39 11.45
N GLN A 71 -7.14 21.31 11.25
CA GLN A 71 -8.11 21.67 12.28
C GLN A 71 -9.08 20.53 12.62
N ARG A 72 -9.57 19.82 11.60
CA ARG A 72 -10.52 18.72 11.79
C ARG A 72 -9.83 17.38 12.08
N GLY A 73 -8.56 17.26 11.72
CA GLY A 73 -7.75 16.04 11.73
C GLY A 73 -8.33 14.94 10.84
N ILE A 74 -8.79 15.32 9.65
CA ILE A 74 -9.29 14.41 8.62
C ILE A 74 -8.59 14.73 7.31
N THR A 75 -8.29 13.71 6.52
CA THR A 75 -7.80 13.89 5.15
C THR A 75 -9.00 14.11 4.22
N ILE A 76 -8.97 15.18 3.44
CA ILE A 76 -10.01 15.60 2.50
C ILE A 76 -9.57 15.28 1.08
N GLN A 77 -8.36 15.70 0.70
CA GLN A 77 -7.82 15.45 -0.64
C GLN A 77 -6.82 14.30 -0.63
N SER A 78 -6.75 13.56 -1.74
CA SER A 78 -5.72 12.51 -1.85
C SER A 78 -4.34 13.14 -1.98
N ALA A 79 -3.44 12.81 -1.05
CA ALA A 79 -2.07 13.32 -1.04
C ALA A 79 -1.12 12.29 -1.67
N ALA A 80 -0.37 12.71 -2.68
CA ALA A 80 0.61 11.86 -3.35
C ALA A 80 2.01 12.16 -2.83
N THR A 81 2.76 11.11 -2.55
CA THR A 81 4.14 11.19 -2.10
C THR A 81 4.94 10.02 -2.68
N TYR A 82 6.27 10.12 -2.62
CA TYR A 82 7.15 9.07 -3.10
C TYR A 82 8.29 8.86 -2.10
N THR A 83 8.77 7.62 -2.02
CA THR A 83 9.87 7.26 -1.12
C THR A 83 10.68 6.08 -1.63
N MET A 84 11.86 5.86 -1.06
CA MET A 84 12.76 4.76 -1.41
C MET A 84 12.90 3.82 -0.23
N TRP A 85 12.69 2.52 -0.45
CA TRP A 85 12.90 1.47 0.54
C TRP A 85 13.63 0.29 -0.10
N LYS A 86 14.78 -0.13 0.45
CA LYS A 86 15.60 -1.24 -0.08
C LYS A 86 15.78 -1.18 -1.60
N ASP A 87 16.23 -0.02 -2.12
CA ASP A 87 16.42 0.27 -3.55
C ASP A 87 15.16 0.16 -4.44
N THR A 88 13.98 0.12 -3.83
CA THR A 88 12.68 0.10 -4.51
C THR A 88 11.95 1.42 -4.28
N ASN A 89 11.51 2.06 -5.37
CA ASN A 89 10.74 3.28 -5.32
C ASN A 89 9.26 2.98 -5.05
N ILE A 90 8.71 3.54 -3.99
CA ILE A 90 7.32 3.39 -3.60
C ILE A 90 6.62 4.74 -3.79
N ASN A 91 5.69 4.80 -4.73
CA ASN A 91 4.76 5.91 -4.88
C ASN A 91 3.51 5.62 -4.04
N ILE A 92 3.21 6.50 -3.09
CA ILE A 92 2.11 6.33 -2.13
C ILE A 92 1.06 7.40 -2.41
N ILE A 93 -0.20 6.97 -2.50
CA ILE A 93 -1.35 7.86 -2.48
C ILE A 93 -2.12 7.61 -1.17
N ASP A 94 -2.12 8.60 -0.29
CA ASP A 94 -2.97 8.59 0.90
C ASP A 94 -4.38 9.03 0.51
N THR A 95 -5.37 8.20 0.80
CA THR A 95 -6.75 8.41 0.36
C THR A 95 -7.64 8.81 1.53
N PRO A 96 -8.63 9.70 1.32
CA PRO A 96 -9.54 10.10 2.38
C PRO A 96 -10.39 8.91 2.85
N GLY A 97 -10.68 8.89 4.16
CA GLY A 97 -11.48 7.82 4.77
C GLY A 97 -12.96 8.10 4.88
N HIS A 98 -13.38 9.33 4.55
CA HIS A 98 -14.76 9.77 4.74
C HIS A 98 -15.65 9.33 3.57
N VAL A 99 -16.94 9.10 3.85
CA VAL A 99 -17.94 8.73 2.84
C VAL A 99 -18.13 9.82 1.79
N ASP A 100 -18.02 11.08 2.19
CA ASP A 100 -18.25 12.25 1.32
C ASP A 100 -17.15 12.43 0.26
N PHE A 101 -15.96 11.90 0.51
CA PHE A 101 -14.81 12.00 -0.39
C PHE A 101 -14.54 10.69 -1.13
N THR A 102 -15.59 9.89 -1.36
CA THR A 102 -15.47 8.61 -2.08
C THR A 102 -14.96 8.76 -3.51
N ILE A 103 -15.21 9.90 -4.16
CA ILE A 103 -14.68 10.22 -5.50
C ILE A 103 -13.15 10.30 -5.53
N GLU A 104 -12.54 10.80 -4.45
CA GLU A 104 -11.08 10.87 -4.27
C GLU A 104 -10.47 9.47 -4.08
N VAL A 105 -11.20 8.56 -3.45
CA VAL A 105 -10.78 7.15 -3.36
C VAL A 105 -10.91 6.47 -4.73
N GLU A 106 -12.01 6.69 -5.44
CA GLU A 106 -12.28 6.05 -6.73
C GLU A 106 -11.27 6.47 -7.81
N ARG A 107 -10.94 7.76 -7.90
CA ARG A 107 -9.91 8.25 -8.84
C ARG A 107 -8.53 7.66 -8.53
N SER A 108 -8.21 7.47 -7.26
CA SER A 108 -6.91 6.99 -6.80
C SER A 108 -6.78 5.50 -7.08
N LEU A 109 -7.78 4.69 -6.72
CA LEU A 109 -7.77 3.24 -6.97
C LEU A 109 -7.67 2.88 -8.46
N ARG A 110 -8.23 3.71 -9.35
CA ARG A 110 -8.09 3.51 -10.80
C ARG A 110 -6.65 3.63 -11.31
N VAL A 111 -5.82 4.42 -10.64
CA VAL A 111 -4.42 4.66 -11.03
C VAL A 111 -3.41 3.93 -10.17
N LEU A 112 -3.83 3.07 -9.25
CA LEU A 112 -2.90 2.31 -8.41
C LEU A 112 -2.75 0.88 -8.91
N ASP A 113 -1.61 0.27 -8.62
CA ASP A 113 -1.32 -1.14 -8.94
C ASP A 113 -1.58 -2.05 -7.75
N GLY A 114 -1.42 -1.52 -6.54
CA GLY A 114 -1.75 -2.22 -5.31
C GLY A 114 -2.36 -1.28 -4.27
N ALA A 115 -2.93 -1.86 -3.23
CA ALA A 115 -3.45 -1.09 -2.11
C ALA A 115 -3.14 -1.73 -0.74
N ILE A 116 -3.18 -0.91 0.30
CA ILE A 116 -3.14 -1.34 1.69
C ILE A 116 -4.48 -0.95 2.31
N LEU A 117 -5.26 -1.95 2.68
CA LEU A 117 -6.50 -1.79 3.41
C LEU A 117 -6.18 -1.77 4.92
N VAL A 118 -6.24 -0.60 5.54
CA VAL A 118 -6.02 -0.48 6.98
C VAL A 118 -7.33 -0.73 7.73
N LEU A 119 -7.28 -1.61 8.74
CA LEU A 119 -8.38 -1.87 9.66
C LEU A 119 -8.00 -1.45 11.07
N CYS A 120 -8.98 -0.99 11.84
CA CYS A 120 -8.79 -0.75 13.28
C CYS A 120 -8.98 -2.06 14.05
N ALA A 121 -8.04 -2.43 14.93
CA ALA A 121 -8.15 -3.65 15.76
C ALA A 121 -9.41 -3.69 16.64
N VAL A 122 -9.90 -2.52 17.07
CA VAL A 122 -11.11 -2.37 17.89
C VAL A 122 -12.38 -2.24 17.03
N GLY A 123 -12.28 -1.59 15.86
CA GLY A 123 -13.44 -1.32 14.99
C GLY A 123 -13.77 -2.47 14.03
N GLY A 124 -12.76 -3.25 13.62
CA GLY A 124 -12.90 -4.30 12.62
C GLY A 124 -13.36 -3.76 11.25
N VAL A 125 -14.21 -4.52 10.57
CA VAL A 125 -14.79 -4.15 9.26
C VAL A 125 -16.01 -3.26 9.44
N GLN A 126 -15.92 -2.04 8.92
CA GLN A 126 -16.94 -0.99 9.00
C GLN A 126 -17.57 -0.69 7.63
N CYS A 127 -18.64 0.09 7.58
CA CYS A 127 -19.38 0.36 6.34
C CYS A 127 -18.50 0.95 5.23
N GLN A 128 -17.61 1.90 5.55
CA GLN A 128 -16.70 2.45 4.55
C GLN A 128 -15.68 1.42 4.05
N THR A 129 -15.21 0.53 4.92
CA THR A 129 -14.32 -0.57 4.52
C THR A 129 -14.98 -1.42 3.44
N ILE A 130 -16.29 -1.69 3.56
CA ILE A 130 -17.05 -2.45 2.56
C ILE A 130 -17.13 -1.67 1.23
N THR A 131 -17.38 -0.36 1.28
CA THR A 131 -17.41 0.50 0.09
C THR A 131 -16.06 0.51 -0.64
N VAL A 132 -14.97 0.74 0.09
CA VAL A 132 -13.60 0.72 -0.45
C VAL A 132 -13.26 -0.64 -1.03
N ASN A 133 -13.63 -1.73 -0.35
CA ASN A 133 -13.43 -3.09 -0.84
C ASN A 133 -14.16 -3.33 -2.18
N ARG A 134 -15.40 -2.82 -2.33
CA ARG A 134 -16.14 -2.90 -3.60
C ARG A 134 -15.43 -2.11 -4.71
N GLN A 135 -14.86 -0.95 -4.39
CA GLN A 135 -14.09 -0.16 -5.35
C GLN A 135 -12.80 -0.88 -5.77
N MET A 136 -12.04 -1.45 -4.82
CA MET A 136 -10.86 -2.26 -5.11
C MET A 136 -11.20 -3.46 -6.01
N LYS A 137 -12.32 -4.15 -5.73
CA LYS A 137 -12.81 -5.26 -6.55
C LYS A 137 -13.21 -4.82 -7.97
N ARG A 138 -13.82 -3.63 -8.12
CA ARG A 138 -14.19 -3.05 -9.42
C ARG A 138 -12.98 -2.81 -10.31
N TYR A 139 -11.88 -2.32 -9.74
CA TYR A 139 -10.64 -2.04 -10.48
C TYR A 139 -9.63 -3.18 -10.46
N ASN A 140 -10.00 -4.34 -9.91
CA ASN A 140 -9.12 -5.51 -9.85
C ASN A 140 -7.77 -5.24 -9.17
N VAL A 141 -7.74 -4.38 -8.16
CA VAL A 141 -6.50 -4.00 -7.46
C VAL A 141 -6.17 -5.03 -6.38
N PRO A 142 -5.01 -5.72 -6.42
CA PRO A 142 -4.55 -6.56 -5.33
C PRO A 142 -4.22 -5.71 -4.10
N PHE A 143 -4.57 -6.20 -2.91
CA PHE A 143 -4.36 -5.44 -1.68
C PHE A 143 -3.91 -6.30 -0.51
N LEU A 144 -3.15 -5.67 0.39
CA LEU A 144 -2.77 -6.23 1.69
C LEU A 144 -3.71 -5.68 2.76
N THR A 145 -4.00 -6.44 3.80
CA THR A 145 -4.71 -5.90 4.96
C THR A 145 -3.76 -5.64 6.12
N PHE A 146 -3.83 -4.45 6.71
CA PHE A 146 -3.04 -4.08 7.89
C PHE A 146 -3.96 -3.74 9.06
N ILE A 147 -3.92 -4.54 10.12
CA ILE A 147 -4.65 -4.28 11.36
C ILE A 147 -3.80 -3.35 12.22
N ASN A 148 -4.26 -2.11 12.35
CA ASN A 148 -3.62 -1.05 13.11
C ASN A 148 -4.28 -0.87 14.48
N LYS A 149 -3.64 -0.10 15.36
CA LYS A 149 -4.12 0.30 16.69
C LYS A 149 -4.27 -0.88 17.67
N LEU A 150 -3.37 -1.85 17.62
CA LEU A 150 -3.30 -2.97 18.58
C LEU A 150 -2.96 -2.53 20.00
N ASP A 151 -2.56 -1.28 20.17
CA ASP A 151 -2.26 -0.64 21.45
C ASP A 151 -3.50 -0.11 22.19
N ARG A 152 -4.68 -0.13 21.56
CA ARG A 152 -5.93 0.34 22.18
C ARG A 152 -6.62 -0.77 22.97
N MET A 153 -7.24 -0.39 24.09
CA MET A 153 -8.07 -1.31 24.87
C MET A 153 -9.21 -1.91 24.05
N GLY A 154 -9.44 -3.21 24.21
CA GLY A 154 -10.40 -3.98 23.43
C GLY A 154 -9.90 -4.38 22.05
N SER A 155 -8.59 -4.33 21.79
CA SER A 155 -8.02 -4.78 20.52
C SER A 155 -8.20 -6.28 20.35
N ASN A 156 -8.86 -6.70 19.27
CA ASN A 156 -9.02 -8.12 18.96
C ASN A 156 -8.74 -8.36 17.46
N PRO A 157 -7.49 -8.72 17.11
CA PRO A 157 -7.13 -8.97 15.72
C PRO A 157 -7.84 -10.18 15.11
N ALA A 158 -8.05 -11.25 15.89
CA ALA A 158 -8.73 -12.46 15.41
C ALA A 158 -10.17 -12.15 14.95
N ARG A 159 -10.89 -11.31 15.70
CA ARG A 159 -12.22 -10.83 15.31
C ARG A 159 -12.18 -10.03 14.01
N ALA A 160 -11.16 -9.19 13.80
CA ALA A 160 -11.04 -8.42 12.56
C ALA A 160 -10.84 -9.34 11.35
N VAL A 161 -10.03 -10.41 11.48
CA VAL A 161 -9.86 -11.42 10.42
C VAL A 161 -11.14 -12.22 10.18
N GLN A 162 -11.85 -12.63 11.23
CA GLN A 162 -13.14 -13.30 11.08
C GLN A 162 -14.16 -12.40 10.35
N GLN A 163 -14.14 -11.09 10.62
CA GLN A 163 -14.98 -10.13 9.91
C GLN A 163 -14.58 -9.93 8.45
N LEU A 164 -13.29 -9.98 8.10
CA LEU A 164 -12.83 -9.99 6.71
C LEU A 164 -13.41 -11.20 5.97
N ARG A 165 -13.34 -12.40 6.58
CA ARG A 165 -13.86 -13.64 5.99
C ARG A 165 -15.38 -13.62 5.86
N SER A 166 -16.10 -13.27 6.93
CA SER A 166 -17.57 -13.31 6.95
C SER A 166 -18.22 -12.17 6.16
N LYS A 167 -17.80 -10.92 6.40
CA LYS A 167 -18.46 -9.73 5.83
C LYS A 167 -17.96 -9.39 4.43
N LEU A 168 -16.66 -9.50 4.17
CA LEU A 168 -16.08 -9.18 2.86
C LEU A 168 -15.98 -10.41 1.94
N LYS A 169 -16.16 -11.61 2.49
CA LYS A 169 -16.05 -12.89 1.75
C LYS A 169 -14.69 -13.09 1.10
N HIS A 170 -13.64 -12.64 1.78
CA HIS A 170 -12.26 -12.82 1.36
C HIS A 170 -11.61 -13.99 2.06
N ASN A 171 -10.82 -14.77 1.34
CA ASN A 171 -9.91 -15.73 1.92
C ASN A 171 -8.70 -14.96 2.48
N ALA A 172 -8.70 -14.74 3.79
CA ALA A 172 -7.69 -13.94 4.47
C ALA A 172 -7.12 -14.73 5.66
N ALA A 173 -5.80 -14.70 5.84
CA ALA A 173 -5.14 -15.32 6.98
C ALA A 173 -4.04 -14.42 7.53
N PHE A 174 -3.67 -14.67 8.80
CA PHE A 174 -2.55 -13.98 9.41
C PHE A 174 -1.25 -14.39 8.73
N VAL A 175 -0.47 -13.39 8.31
CA VAL A 175 0.96 -13.56 8.00
C VAL A 175 1.79 -13.26 9.24
N GLN A 176 1.27 -12.40 10.11
CA GLN A 176 1.91 -11.98 11.36
C GLN A 176 0.92 -12.05 12.51
N ILE A 177 1.41 -12.42 13.68
CA ILE A 177 0.64 -12.39 14.94
C ILE A 177 1.29 -11.42 15.94
N PRO A 178 0.51 -10.70 16.76
CA PRO A 178 1.09 -9.78 17.74
C PRO A 178 1.62 -10.52 18.97
N ILE A 179 2.68 -9.99 19.57
CA ILE A 179 3.19 -10.41 20.88
C ILE A 179 2.60 -9.47 21.93
N GLY A 180 1.60 -9.95 22.65
CA GLY A 180 0.81 -9.16 23.58
C GLY A 180 -0.20 -8.23 22.88
N LEU A 181 -1.09 -7.64 23.66
CA LEU A 181 -2.12 -6.70 23.20
C LEU A 181 -2.10 -5.44 24.07
N GLU A 182 -2.66 -4.35 23.55
CA GLU A 182 -2.90 -3.11 24.31
C GLU A 182 -1.62 -2.46 24.88
N GLY A 183 -1.51 -2.40 26.22
CA GLY A 183 -0.32 -1.95 26.93
C GLY A 183 0.88 -2.87 26.73
N ASP A 184 0.63 -4.17 26.64
CA ASP A 184 1.64 -5.23 26.58
C ASP A 184 2.06 -5.60 25.15
N PHE A 185 1.60 -4.86 24.14
CA PHE A 185 2.03 -5.07 22.77
C PHE A 185 3.52 -4.76 22.61
N LYS A 186 4.37 -5.80 22.58
CA LYS A 186 5.84 -5.71 22.61
C LYS A 186 6.48 -5.90 21.24
N GLY A 187 5.92 -6.77 20.41
CA GLY A 187 6.49 -7.16 19.12
C GLY A 187 5.49 -7.88 18.24
N ILE A 188 5.96 -8.46 17.15
CA ILE A 188 5.17 -9.30 16.24
C ILE A 188 5.93 -10.58 15.94
N ILE A 189 5.24 -11.66 15.60
CA ILE A 189 5.83 -12.90 15.12
C ILE A 189 5.53 -13.00 13.63
N ASP A 190 6.56 -13.25 12.84
CA ASP A 190 6.44 -13.61 11.44
C ASP A 190 6.23 -15.12 11.32
N LEU A 191 5.09 -15.54 10.76
CA LEU A 191 4.72 -16.94 10.60
C LEU A 191 5.44 -17.62 9.43
N ILE A 192 6.04 -16.84 8.52
CA ILE A 192 6.73 -17.37 7.33
C ILE A 192 8.14 -17.82 7.71
N GLU A 193 8.90 -16.92 8.35
CA GLU A 193 10.27 -17.17 8.79
C GLU A 193 10.37 -17.74 10.22
N GLU A 194 9.25 -17.83 10.93
CA GLU A 194 9.15 -18.32 12.32
C GLU A 194 10.04 -17.56 13.31
N LYS A 195 10.04 -16.23 13.20
CA LYS A 195 10.84 -15.34 14.06
C LYS A 195 9.97 -14.33 14.77
N ALA A 196 10.32 -14.04 16.01
CA ALA A 196 9.78 -12.90 16.75
C ALA A 196 10.58 -11.64 16.42
N ILE A 197 9.87 -10.57 16.08
CA ILE A 197 10.40 -9.24 15.78
C ILE A 197 10.04 -8.32 16.94
N TYR A 198 11.06 -7.87 17.66
CA TYR A 198 10.95 -6.84 18.68
C TYR A 198 11.42 -5.50 18.11
N PHE A 199 10.74 -4.43 18.53
CA PHE A 199 11.02 -3.07 18.07
C PHE A 199 11.67 -2.30 19.22
N ASP A 200 13.00 -2.21 19.17
CA ASP A 200 13.79 -1.52 20.18
C ASP A 200 14.09 -0.07 19.74
N GLY A 201 14.27 0.80 20.73
CA GLY A 201 14.53 2.24 20.56
C GLY A 201 13.27 3.10 20.66
N ALA A 202 13.47 4.39 20.98
CA ALA A 202 12.37 5.33 21.26
C ALA A 202 11.36 5.48 20.10
N LEU A 203 11.83 5.30 18.86
CA LEU A 203 11.01 5.37 17.65
C LEU A 203 11.00 4.04 16.87
N GLY A 204 11.27 2.90 17.52
CA GLY A 204 11.16 1.58 16.89
C GLY A 204 12.11 1.34 15.71
N GLN A 205 13.26 2.02 15.68
CA GLN A 205 14.20 1.98 14.54
C GLN A 205 15.01 0.70 14.48
N THR A 206 15.26 0.04 15.62
CA THR A 206 16.11 -1.16 15.68
C THR A 206 15.23 -2.39 15.75
N LEU A 207 15.31 -3.23 14.71
CA LEU A 207 14.61 -4.51 14.66
C LEU A 207 15.50 -5.57 15.30
N ARG A 208 15.03 -6.18 16.39
CA ARG A 208 15.69 -7.32 17.03
C ARG A 208 14.91 -8.59 16.71
N LEU A 209 15.51 -9.45 15.90
CA LEU A 209 14.98 -10.77 15.57
C LEU A 209 15.37 -11.76 16.67
N GLN A 210 14.40 -12.50 17.20
CA GLN A 210 14.59 -13.55 18.19
C GLN A 210 13.73 -14.78 17.86
N GLU A 211 13.96 -15.85 18.59
CA GLU A 211 13.07 -17.02 18.56
C GLU A 211 11.70 -16.69 19.15
N ILE A 212 10.69 -17.43 18.72
CA ILE A 212 9.32 -17.29 19.20
C ILE A 212 9.26 -17.67 20.70
N PRO A 213 8.67 -16.82 21.56
CA PRO A 213 8.44 -17.13 22.97
C PRO A 213 7.72 -18.47 23.15
N ALA A 214 8.13 -19.26 24.15
CA ALA A 214 7.58 -20.61 24.36
C ALA A 214 6.05 -20.62 24.52
N GLU A 215 5.50 -19.61 25.18
CA GLU A 215 4.06 -19.44 25.42
C GLU A 215 3.26 -19.28 24.11
N LEU A 216 3.81 -18.58 23.12
CA LEU A 216 3.14 -18.26 21.85
C LEU A 216 3.49 -19.25 20.73
N ARG A 217 4.38 -20.21 20.99
CA ARG A 217 4.85 -21.16 19.97
C ARG A 217 3.73 -22.08 19.47
N ALA A 218 2.86 -22.53 20.38
CA ALA A 218 1.71 -23.36 20.02
C ALA A 218 0.72 -22.58 19.14
N GLU A 219 0.39 -21.34 19.52
CA GLU A 219 -0.48 -20.48 18.72
C GLU A 219 0.14 -20.17 17.35
N ALA A 220 1.44 -19.83 17.30
CA ALA A 220 2.15 -19.57 16.05
C ALA A 220 2.10 -20.78 15.10
N ALA A 221 2.31 -22.00 15.61
CA ALA A 221 2.23 -23.22 14.82
C ALA A 221 0.80 -23.51 14.31
N GLU A 222 -0.22 -23.24 15.11
CA GLU A 222 -1.62 -23.35 14.68
C GLU A 222 -1.95 -22.33 13.58
N ARG A 223 -1.60 -21.06 13.78
CA ARG A 223 -1.83 -20.00 12.79
C ARG A 223 -1.04 -20.19 11.51
N ARG A 224 0.16 -20.77 11.59
CA ARG A 224 0.95 -21.13 10.42
C ARG A 224 0.29 -22.25 9.61
N ARG A 225 -0.25 -23.27 10.27
CA ARG A 225 -1.03 -24.33 9.59
C ARG A 225 -2.26 -23.74 8.91
N GLU A 226 -3.02 -22.91 9.62
CA GLU A 226 -4.18 -22.19 9.06
C GLU A 226 -3.78 -21.33 7.84
N LEU A 227 -2.65 -20.63 7.89
CA LEU A 227 -2.12 -19.86 6.77
C LEU A 227 -1.82 -20.76 5.57
N ILE A 228 -1.12 -21.88 5.76
CA ILE A 228 -0.77 -22.81 4.68
C ILE A 228 -2.04 -23.39 4.05
N GLU A 229 -3.02 -23.82 4.85
CA GLU A 229 -4.32 -24.31 4.37
C GLU A 229 -5.07 -23.25 3.55
N CYS A 230 -5.13 -22.01 4.05
CA CYS A 230 -5.81 -20.92 3.35
C CYS A 230 -5.15 -20.61 2.01
N VAL A 231 -3.81 -20.61 1.94
CA VAL A 231 -3.07 -20.32 0.70
C VAL A 231 -3.11 -21.52 -0.25
N ALA A 232 -3.09 -22.76 0.25
CA ALA A 232 -3.20 -23.99 -0.56
C ALA A 232 -4.54 -24.06 -1.31
N ASN A 233 -5.63 -23.55 -0.70
CA ASN A 233 -6.92 -23.42 -1.36
C ASN A 233 -6.94 -22.38 -2.50
N ALA A 234 -5.93 -21.51 -2.58
CA ALA A 234 -5.86 -20.37 -3.48
C ALA A 234 -4.72 -20.46 -4.52
N ASP A 235 -3.68 -21.26 -4.27
CA ASP A 235 -2.52 -21.46 -5.13
C ASP A 235 -2.33 -22.94 -5.45
N GLU A 236 -2.38 -23.31 -6.72
CA GLU A 236 -2.34 -24.71 -7.18
C GLU A 236 -1.03 -25.41 -6.78
N LEU A 237 0.11 -24.74 -6.96
CA LEU A 237 1.43 -25.31 -6.66
C LEU A 237 1.64 -25.58 -5.17
N LEU A 238 1.15 -24.69 -4.31
CA LEU A 238 1.16 -24.95 -2.86
C LEU A 238 0.13 -26.01 -2.48
N GLY A 239 -1.01 -26.06 -3.16
CA GLY A 239 -2.03 -27.09 -2.99
C GLY A 239 -1.50 -28.49 -3.25
N GLU A 240 -0.73 -28.70 -4.33
CA GLU A 240 -0.07 -29.98 -4.63
C GLU A 240 0.91 -30.38 -3.52
N LEU A 241 1.78 -29.48 -3.09
CA LEU A 241 2.73 -29.75 -1.99
C LEU A 241 2.01 -30.10 -0.68
N PHE A 242 0.88 -29.46 -0.41
CA PHE A 242 0.07 -29.73 0.77
C PHE A 242 -0.59 -31.12 0.72
N LEU A 243 -1.09 -31.53 -0.45
CA LEU A 243 -1.65 -32.87 -0.66
C LEU A 243 -0.60 -33.98 -0.53
N GLU A 244 0.65 -33.70 -0.89
CA GLU A 244 1.79 -34.60 -0.70
C GLU A 244 2.34 -34.60 0.75
N GLU A 245 1.71 -33.89 1.68
CA GLU A 245 2.16 -33.70 3.07
C GLU A 245 3.59 -33.14 3.20
N LYS A 246 4.07 -32.42 2.17
CA LYS A 246 5.40 -31.81 2.16
C LYS A 246 5.36 -30.43 2.83
N ILE A 247 6.28 -30.21 3.76
CA ILE A 247 6.42 -28.90 4.43
C ILE A 247 7.01 -27.90 3.43
N PRO A 248 6.29 -26.80 3.09
CA PRO A 248 6.80 -25.81 2.14
C PRO A 248 7.95 -25.01 2.76
N THR A 249 8.95 -24.68 1.93
CA THR A 249 10.01 -23.75 2.34
C THR A 249 9.48 -22.32 2.45
N ALA A 250 10.12 -21.47 3.26
CA ALA A 250 9.73 -20.07 3.41
C ALA A 250 9.68 -19.32 2.06
N ALA A 251 10.61 -19.60 1.14
CA ALA A 251 10.64 -19.01 -0.20
C ALA A 251 9.43 -19.45 -1.05
N GLN A 252 9.12 -20.75 -1.05
CA GLN A 252 7.93 -21.27 -1.75
C GLN A 252 6.65 -20.66 -1.19
N LEU A 253 6.54 -20.54 0.13
CA LEU A 253 5.39 -19.92 0.79
C LEU A 253 5.25 -18.43 0.42
N LYS A 254 6.35 -17.65 0.43
CA LYS A 254 6.33 -16.24 -0.03
C LYS A 254 5.88 -16.12 -1.48
N MET A 255 6.35 -16.99 -2.37
CA MET A 255 5.95 -16.99 -3.77
C MET A 255 4.48 -17.37 -3.96
N ALA A 256 3.99 -18.37 -3.23
CA ALA A 256 2.58 -18.77 -3.26
C ALA A 256 1.66 -17.65 -2.75
N ILE A 257 2.02 -17.01 -1.64
CA ILE A 257 1.28 -15.84 -1.12
C ILE A 257 1.27 -14.72 -2.16
N ARG A 258 2.40 -14.42 -2.81
CA ARG A 258 2.46 -13.41 -3.88
C ARG A 258 1.51 -13.76 -5.01
N ARG A 259 1.58 -14.97 -5.58
CA ARG A 259 0.70 -15.40 -6.68
C ARG A 259 -0.78 -15.29 -6.31
N ALA A 260 -1.16 -15.82 -5.14
CA ALA A 260 -2.54 -15.76 -4.66
C ALA A 260 -3.02 -14.33 -4.37
N THR A 261 -2.12 -13.45 -3.92
CA THR A 261 -2.42 -12.02 -3.71
C THR A 261 -2.65 -11.31 -5.04
N LEU A 262 -1.83 -11.56 -6.06
CA LEU A 262 -1.99 -10.98 -7.40
C LEU A 262 -3.28 -11.46 -8.08
N GLN A 263 -3.64 -12.73 -7.89
CA GLN A 263 -4.91 -13.29 -8.36
C GLN A 263 -6.13 -12.79 -7.57
N LYS A 264 -5.91 -12.13 -6.42
CA LYS A 264 -6.94 -11.70 -5.46
C LYS A 264 -7.75 -12.86 -4.87
N SER A 265 -7.22 -14.08 -4.93
CA SER A 265 -7.78 -15.28 -4.31
C SER A 265 -7.41 -15.37 -2.83
N PHE A 266 -6.35 -14.69 -2.40
CA PHE A 266 -5.90 -14.60 -1.02
C PHE A 266 -5.58 -13.16 -0.62
N THR A 267 -5.85 -12.80 0.64
CA THR A 267 -5.50 -11.49 1.22
C THR A 267 -4.62 -11.68 2.45
N PRO A 268 -3.32 -11.34 2.39
CA PRO A 268 -2.44 -11.43 3.55
C PRO A 268 -2.81 -10.37 4.60
N VAL A 269 -2.88 -10.80 5.87
CA VAL A 269 -3.18 -9.91 7.00
C VAL A 269 -1.94 -9.70 7.84
N LEU A 270 -1.52 -8.45 7.94
CA LEU A 270 -0.43 -7.95 8.77
C LEU A 270 -0.98 -7.19 9.97
N VAL A 271 -0.16 -7.05 11.01
CA VAL A 271 -0.57 -6.48 12.30
C VAL A 271 0.46 -5.47 12.79
N GLY A 272 0.01 -4.37 13.41
CA GLY A 272 0.91 -3.40 14.01
C GLY A 272 0.22 -2.26 14.75
N SER A 273 1.04 -1.32 15.22
CA SER A 273 0.61 -0.04 15.79
C SER A 273 1.47 1.08 15.21
N ALA A 274 0.89 1.86 14.31
CA ALA A 274 1.55 3.02 13.72
C ALA A 274 1.85 4.10 14.78
N LEU A 275 1.00 4.25 15.80
CA LEU A 275 1.21 5.23 16.88
C LEU A 275 2.46 4.88 17.69
N LYS A 276 2.55 3.62 18.17
CA LYS A 276 3.69 3.10 18.94
C LYS A 276 4.87 2.65 18.07
N ASN A 277 4.90 2.98 16.78
CA ASN A 277 6.04 2.73 15.88
C ASN A 277 6.38 1.24 15.69
N LYS A 278 5.39 0.34 15.73
CA LYS A 278 5.57 -1.12 15.64
C LYS A 278 4.86 -1.70 14.42
N GLY A 279 5.54 -2.58 13.68
CA GLY A 279 4.97 -3.31 12.53
C GLY A 279 4.95 -2.55 11.20
N VAL A 280 5.54 -1.35 11.12
CA VAL A 280 5.57 -0.56 9.87
C VAL A 280 6.65 -1.06 8.90
N GLN A 281 7.85 -1.41 9.39
CA GLN A 281 8.91 -1.94 8.52
C GLN A 281 8.57 -3.31 7.93
N PRO A 282 8.00 -4.26 8.70
CA PRO A 282 7.52 -5.53 8.13
C PRO A 282 6.39 -5.34 7.13
N LEU A 283 5.54 -4.31 7.31
CA LEU A 283 4.55 -3.93 6.30
C LEU A 283 5.21 -3.42 5.01
N LEU A 284 6.24 -2.58 5.11
CA LEU A 284 7.00 -2.14 3.94
C LEU A 284 7.64 -3.32 3.22
N ASP A 285 8.22 -4.26 3.95
CA ASP A 285 8.79 -5.47 3.36
C ASP A 285 7.73 -6.31 2.64
N ALA A 286 6.55 -6.49 3.24
CA ALA A 286 5.43 -7.17 2.60
C ALA A 286 4.90 -6.46 1.34
N VAL A 287 4.95 -5.13 1.28
CA VAL A 287 4.63 -4.36 0.06
C VAL A 287 5.60 -4.73 -1.07
N LEU A 288 6.88 -4.86 -0.79
CA LEU A 288 7.86 -5.24 -1.81
C LEU A 288 7.68 -6.70 -2.25
N GLU A 289 7.44 -7.60 -1.29
CA GLU A 289 7.34 -9.04 -1.50
C GLU A 289 6.03 -9.48 -2.16
N TYR A 290 4.87 -8.91 -1.77
CA TYR A 290 3.55 -9.43 -2.19
C TYR A 290 2.79 -8.54 -3.17
N LEU A 291 3.03 -7.23 -3.19
CA LEU A 291 2.34 -6.34 -4.14
C LEU A 291 3.02 -6.31 -5.52
N PRO A 292 2.24 -6.04 -6.59
CA PRO A 292 2.75 -6.09 -7.94
C PRO A 292 3.71 -4.94 -8.25
N ASN A 293 4.57 -5.18 -9.22
CA ASN A 293 5.23 -4.11 -9.95
C ASN A 293 4.34 -3.64 -11.13
N PRO A 294 4.60 -2.45 -11.72
CA PRO A 294 3.81 -1.96 -12.85
C PRO A 294 3.84 -2.83 -14.10
N SER A 295 4.84 -3.71 -14.24
CA SER A 295 4.96 -4.63 -15.38
C SER A 295 4.08 -5.87 -15.28
N GLU A 296 3.71 -6.28 -14.07
CA GLU A 296 2.83 -7.44 -13.81
C GLU A 296 1.34 -7.10 -13.95
N VAL A 297 0.99 -5.81 -13.92
CA VAL A 297 -0.40 -5.37 -14.06
C VAL A 297 -0.73 -5.12 -15.52
N GLU A 298 -1.64 -5.94 -16.06
CA GLU A 298 -2.18 -5.74 -17.40
C GLU A 298 -3.11 -4.53 -17.44
N ASN A 299 -2.70 -3.50 -18.19
CA ASN A 299 -3.47 -2.29 -18.38
C ASN A 299 -3.99 -2.23 -19.82
N TYR A 300 -5.28 -1.96 -19.97
CA TYR A 300 -5.94 -1.88 -21.27
C TYR A 300 -6.31 -0.44 -21.57
N ALA A 301 -6.03 0.02 -22.78
CA ALA A 301 -6.54 1.27 -23.28
C ALA A 301 -7.69 1.04 -24.27
N LEU A 302 -8.58 2.02 -24.34
CA LEU A 302 -9.73 2.02 -25.22
C LEU A 302 -9.41 2.86 -26.45
N LEU A 303 -9.62 2.28 -27.63
CA LEU A 303 -9.59 3.03 -28.87
C LEU A 303 -10.88 3.82 -29.02
N ASN A 304 -10.77 5.16 -29.04
CA ASN A 304 -11.87 6.03 -29.46
C ASN A 304 -11.92 6.02 -30.99
N GLN A 305 -12.53 5.00 -31.58
CA GLN A 305 -12.99 5.07 -32.97
C GLN A 305 -14.42 5.62 -32.94
N GLY A 306 -14.69 6.71 -33.65
CA GLY A 306 -16.00 7.38 -33.63
C GLY A 306 -17.14 6.44 -34.02
N GLU A 307 -18.34 6.69 -33.45
CA GLU A 307 -19.67 6.08 -33.70
C GLU A 307 -19.79 4.55 -33.94
N SER A 308 -18.71 3.79 -33.80
CA SER A 308 -18.70 2.34 -33.90
C SER A 308 -18.78 1.76 -32.49
N GLN A 309 -19.79 0.92 -32.24
CA GLN A 309 -20.13 0.37 -30.93
C GLN A 309 -19.08 -0.62 -30.38
N ASP A 310 -18.08 -1.02 -31.18
CA ASP A 310 -17.06 -1.96 -30.77
C ASP A 310 -15.86 -1.25 -30.10
N GLN A 311 -15.91 -1.20 -28.77
CA GLN A 311 -14.78 -0.78 -27.94
C GLN A 311 -13.67 -1.84 -28.02
N THR A 312 -12.80 -1.73 -29.01
CA THR A 312 -11.57 -2.53 -29.06
C THR A 312 -10.64 -2.12 -27.93
N LYS A 313 -10.34 -3.08 -27.04
CA LYS A 313 -9.35 -2.93 -25.97
C LYS A 313 -7.99 -3.35 -26.51
N PHE A 314 -6.97 -2.52 -26.33
CA PHE A 314 -5.59 -2.91 -26.61
C PHE A 314 -4.79 -2.99 -25.33
N LEU A 315 -3.97 -4.03 -25.21
CA LEU A 315 -3.05 -4.22 -24.09
C LEU A 315 -1.90 -3.22 -24.23
N LEU A 316 -1.62 -2.51 -23.15
CA LEU A 316 -0.53 -1.55 -23.08
C LEU A 316 0.78 -2.25 -22.75
N ASN A 317 1.87 -1.76 -23.34
CA ASN A 317 3.22 -2.19 -23.00
C ASN A 317 3.77 -1.32 -21.86
N SER A 318 4.12 -1.97 -20.74
CA SER A 318 4.72 -1.32 -19.56
C SER A 318 6.22 -1.01 -19.71
N ALA A 319 6.84 -1.39 -20.84
CA ALA A 319 8.23 -1.08 -21.14
C ALA A 319 8.46 0.43 -21.09
N ARG A 320 9.50 0.84 -20.37
CA ARG A 320 9.88 2.25 -20.16
C ARG A 320 10.82 2.75 -21.24
N ASP A 321 10.48 2.47 -22.49
CA ASP A 321 11.24 2.90 -23.65
C ASP A 321 10.43 3.86 -24.52
N ASP A 322 11.09 4.37 -25.56
CA ASP A 322 10.50 5.24 -26.57
C ASP A 322 10.07 4.43 -27.82
N SER A 323 10.00 3.10 -27.71
CA SER A 323 9.61 2.22 -28.83
C SER A 323 8.12 2.33 -29.13
N GLN A 324 7.34 2.74 -28.12
CA GLN A 324 5.89 2.80 -28.15
C GLN A 324 5.41 4.23 -27.85
N PRO A 325 4.26 4.65 -28.41
CA PRO A 325 3.74 6.00 -28.19
C PRO A 325 3.38 6.23 -26.72
N PHE A 326 3.57 7.47 -26.26
CA PHE A 326 3.21 7.89 -24.91
C PHE A 326 1.70 7.79 -24.67
N ILE A 327 1.31 7.06 -23.61
CA ILE A 327 -0.06 6.97 -23.13
C ILE A 327 -0.08 7.23 -21.63
N GLY A 328 -0.80 8.28 -21.23
CA GLY A 328 -1.00 8.65 -19.84
C GLY A 328 -2.43 9.06 -19.53
N LEU A 329 -2.86 8.78 -18.30
CA LEU A 329 -4.17 9.16 -17.77
C LEU A 329 -4.01 10.29 -16.75
N ALA A 330 -4.62 11.43 -17.03
CA ALA A 330 -4.79 12.48 -16.04
C ALA A 330 -5.90 12.07 -15.05
N PHE A 331 -5.58 12.01 -13.76
CA PHE A 331 -6.53 11.55 -12.74
C PHE A 331 -6.78 12.56 -11.63
N LYS A 332 -5.83 13.46 -11.32
CA LYS A 332 -6.00 14.55 -10.34
C LYS A 332 -5.70 15.91 -10.94
N LEU A 333 -6.57 16.88 -10.65
CA LEU A 333 -6.38 18.29 -10.98
C LEU A 333 -6.35 19.07 -9.68
N GLU A 334 -5.37 19.94 -9.56
CA GLU A 334 -5.17 20.76 -8.37
C GLU A 334 -4.87 22.20 -8.81
N ALA A 335 -5.70 23.14 -8.36
CA ALA A 335 -5.49 24.55 -8.61
C ALA A 335 -4.71 25.13 -7.44
N GLY A 336 -3.39 25.22 -7.59
CA GLY A 336 -2.50 25.78 -6.58
C GLY A 336 -2.23 27.26 -6.80
N ARG A 337 -1.55 27.88 -5.83
CA ARG A 337 -1.10 29.28 -5.93
C ARG A 337 -0.14 29.52 -7.10
N PHE A 338 0.60 28.48 -7.50
CA PHE A 338 1.60 28.53 -8.59
C PHE A 338 1.03 28.10 -9.95
N GLY A 339 -0.28 27.89 -10.05
CA GLY A 339 -0.97 27.47 -11.26
C GLY A 339 -1.64 26.11 -11.13
N GLN A 340 -2.18 25.64 -12.25
CA GLN A 340 -2.89 24.36 -12.32
C GLN A 340 -1.90 23.20 -12.47
N LEU A 341 -1.95 22.27 -11.52
CA LEU A 341 -1.24 21.00 -11.56
C LEU A 341 -2.17 19.91 -12.07
N THR A 342 -1.62 19.03 -12.90
CA THR A 342 -2.32 17.85 -13.42
C THR A 342 -1.49 16.63 -13.09
N TYR A 343 -2.03 15.75 -12.26
CA TYR A 343 -1.42 14.47 -11.92
C TYR A 343 -1.73 13.47 -13.02
N ILE A 344 -0.68 12.84 -13.53
CA ILE A 344 -0.74 11.93 -14.66
C ILE A 344 -0.11 10.60 -14.24
N ARG A 345 -0.80 9.50 -14.51
CA ARG A 345 -0.20 8.17 -14.51
C ARG A 345 0.23 7.81 -15.93
N VAL A 346 1.50 7.42 -16.09
CA VAL A 346 2.03 6.92 -17.37
C VAL A 346 1.87 5.41 -17.40
N TYR A 347 1.31 4.88 -18.49
CA TYR A 347 1.14 3.45 -18.69
C TYR A 347 2.08 2.87 -19.74
N GLN A 348 2.38 3.64 -20.79
CA GLN A 348 3.21 3.22 -21.92
C GLN A 348 3.99 4.42 -22.46
N GLY A 349 5.17 4.13 -23.00
CA GLY A 349 6.06 5.12 -23.59
C GLY A 349 6.74 6.03 -22.55
N MET A 350 7.32 7.12 -23.03
CA MET A 350 8.07 8.06 -22.21
C MET A 350 7.57 9.50 -22.43
N LEU A 351 7.49 10.28 -21.35
CA LEU A 351 7.20 11.71 -21.41
C LEU A 351 8.44 12.51 -21.00
N ARG A 352 8.92 13.38 -21.88
CA ARG A 352 10.06 14.27 -21.62
C ARG A 352 9.61 15.71 -21.45
N LYS A 353 10.47 16.49 -20.79
CA LYS A 353 10.27 17.93 -20.65
C LYS A 353 10.30 18.58 -22.03
N SER A 354 9.35 19.48 -22.29
CA SER A 354 9.12 20.21 -23.54
C SER A 354 8.44 19.42 -24.67
N ASP A 355 8.00 18.18 -24.41
CA ASP A 355 7.22 17.41 -25.38
C ASP A 355 5.83 18.02 -25.59
N TYR A 356 5.26 17.71 -26.75
CA TYR A 356 3.87 18.03 -27.06
C TYR A 356 3.02 16.77 -26.94
N ILE A 357 2.03 16.82 -26.05
CA ILE A 357 1.04 15.77 -25.87
C ILE A 357 -0.29 16.18 -26.49
N TYR A 358 -1.14 15.21 -26.76
CA TYR A 358 -2.47 15.42 -27.33
C TYR A 358 -3.54 14.91 -26.38
N ASN A 359 -4.55 15.74 -26.09
CA ASN A 359 -5.68 15.31 -25.30
C ASN A 359 -6.71 14.61 -26.20
N THR A 360 -6.89 13.31 -26.01
CA THR A 360 -7.79 12.48 -26.83
C THR A 360 -9.26 12.90 -26.76
N ARG A 361 -9.71 13.52 -25.66
CA ARG A 361 -11.09 13.97 -25.49
C ARG A 361 -11.37 15.29 -26.17
N THR A 362 -10.45 16.26 -26.08
CA THR A 362 -10.68 17.63 -26.58
C THR A 362 -10.03 17.90 -27.93
N GLY A 363 -9.15 17.01 -28.38
CA GLY A 363 -8.35 17.18 -29.57
C GLY A 363 -7.30 18.29 -29.49
N LYS A 364 -7.03 18.82 -28.29
CA LYS A 364 -6.09 19.94 -28.11
C LYS A 364 -4.68 19.42 -27.91
N ARG A 365 -3.73 20.05 -28.62
CA ARG A 365 -2.30 19.86 -28.43
C ARG A 365 -1.82 20.73 -27.26
N VAL A 366 -1.09 20.13 -26.32
CA VAL A 366 -0.59 20.78 -25.11
C VAL A 366 0.91 20.58 -25.01
N ARG A 367 1.66 21.63 -24.69
CA ARG A 367 3.11 21.55 -24.46
C ARG A 367 3.40 21.32 -22.98
N VAL A 368 4.19 20.31 -22.66
CA VAL A 368 4.59 19.98 -21.28
C VAL A 368 5.83 20.78 -20.90
N GLN A 369 5.65 21.93 -20.26
CA GLN A 369 6.77 22.82 -19.92
C GLN A 369 7.63 22.31 -18.76
N ARG A 370 6.99 21.73 -17.74
CA ARG A 370 7.64 21.26 -16.50
C ARG A 370 7.01 19.94 -16.08
N LEU A 371 7.85 19.04 -15.59
CA LEU A 371 7.46 17.81 -14.92
C LEU A 371 8.04 17.89 -13.51
N VAL A 372 7.23 17.58 -12.52
CA VAL A 372 7.52 17.74 -11.10
C VAL A 372 7.10 16.46 -10.39
N ARG A 373 7.88 16.04 -9.40
CA ARG A 373 7.47 15.00 -8.46
C ARG A 373 6.86 15.66 -7.23
N MET A 374 5.67 15.20 -6.86
CA MET A 374 4.98 15.72 -5.68
C MET A 374 5.43 14.98 -4.44
N HIS A 375 5.74 15.73 -3.39
CA HIS A 375 5.91 15.23 -2.03
C HIS A 375 4.96 15.98 -1.11
N ALA A 376 3.72 15.50 -1.01
CA ALA A 376 2.62 16.22 -0.38
C ALA A 376 2.47 17.64 -0.96
N ASP A 377 2.96 18.67 -0.26
CA ASP A 377 2.89 20.08 -0.68
C ASP A 377 4.17 20.57 -1.41
N ASN A 378 5.27 19.84 -1.29
CA ASN A 378 6.55 20.23 -1.88
C ASN A 378 6.69 19.70 -3.33
N MET A 379 7.16 20.58 -4.21
CA MET A 379 7.44 20.30 -5.62
C MET A 379 8.94 20.05 -5.83
N GLU A 380 9.30 18.85 -6.29
CA GLU A 380 10.69 18.45 -6.62
C GLU A 380 10.95 18.25 -8.11
#